data_AF-A0AAU9VCF5-F1
#
_entry.id   AF-A0AAU9VCF5-F1
#
_cell.length_a   1.000
_cell.length_b   1.000
_cell.length_c   1.000
_cell.angle_alpha   90.00
_cell.angle_beta   90.00
_cell.angle_gamma   90.00
#
_symmetry.space_group_name_H-M   'P 1'
#
loop_
_entity.id
_entity.type
_entity.pdbx_description
1 polymer ?
#
loop_
_entity_poly.entity_id
_entity_poly.type
_entity_poly.pdbx_seq_one_letter_code
_entity_poly.pdbx_strand_id
1 'polypeptide(L)'
;MLIHSGSKCNSPLEKSFPKFRGVTVQIPIDQSVKPVVQPYRRIPIPLEEKVAKKLKELKDADIIEEVNEPSPWVSPIVPVLKESSLAIKHAFHQLEIHKDCRYITTFSTSKGLFRYKRQ
;
A
#
# COMPACT_ATOMS: atom_id res chain seq x y z
N MET A 1 33.76 -37.21 15.35
CA MET A 1 32.75 -36.85 14.34
C MET A 1 32.25 -35.46 14.70
N LEU A 2 32.63 -34.44 13.93
CA LEU A 2 32.35 -33.02 14.23
C LEU A 2 30.88 -32.70 13.95
N ILE A 3 30.11 -32.38 15.00
CA ILE A 3 28.78 -31.80 14.85
C ILE A 3 28.93 -30.33 14.47
N HIS A 4 28.34 -29.98 13.33
CA HIS A 4 28.44 -28.66 12.72
C HIS A 4 27.77 -27.62 13.61
N SER A 5 28.51 -26.55 13.86
CA SER A 5 28.06 -25.30 14.46
C SER A 5 26.78 -24.80 13.81
N GLY A 6 25.74 -24.57 14.62
CA GLY A 6 24.55 -23.84 14.20
C GLY A 6 24.91 -22.43 13.76
N SER A 7 24.96 -22.19 12.46
CA SER A 7 25.01 -20.85 11.89
C SER A 7 23.73 -20.11 12.30
N LYS A 8 23.86 -19.18 13.25
CA LYS A 8 22.85 -18.15 13.48
C LYS A 8 22.77 -17.32 12.21
N CYS A 9 21.71 -17.52 11.41
CA CYS A 9 21.37 -16.63 10.32
C CYS A 9 20.97 -15.26 10.90
N ASN A 10 21.97 -14.42 11.18
CA ASN A 10 21.78 -13.00 11.41
C ASN A 10 21.81 -12.30 10.04
N SER A 11 20.82 -12.56 9.19
CA SER A 11 20.52 -11.63 8.11
C SER A 11 19.75 -10.45 8.69
N PRO A 12 19.99 -9.20 8.26
CA PRO A 12 19.11 -8.09 8.61
C PRO A 12 17.69 -8.49 8.22
N LEU A 13 16.75 -8.40 9.16
CA LEU A 13 15.34 -8.61 8.88
C LEU A 13 14.96 -7.74 7.68
N GLU A 14 14.58 -8.39 6.57
CA GLU A 14 14.15 -7.73 5.35
C GLU A 14 13.04 -6.74 5.72
N LYS A 15 13.24 -5.45 5.41
CA LYS A 15 12.27 -4.39 5.75
C LYS A 15 11.00 -4.43 4.89
N SER A 16 10.97 -5.28 3.88
CA SER A 16 9.88 -5.49 2.93
C SER A 16 8.84 -6.47 3.49
N PHE A 17 7.58 -6.28 3.07
CA PHE A 17 6.51 -7.19 3.46
C PHE A 17 6.63 -8.50 2.65
N PRO A 18 6.43 -9.70 3.25
CA PRO A 18 6.58 -10.98 2.54
C PRO A 18 5.57 -11.10 1.37
N LYS A 19 5.99 -11.75 0.27
CA LYS A 19 5.21 -11.83 -0.99
C LYS A 19 4.84 -13.25 -1.41
N PHE A 20 3.75 -13.39 -2.15
CA PHE A 20 3.49 -14.57 -2.98
C PHE A 20 4.20 -14.45 -4.33
N ARG A 21 5.31 -15.17 -4.50
CA ARG A 21 6.10 -15.13 -5.73
C ARG A 21 5.31 -15.71 -6.91
N GLY A 22 5.35 -15.01 -8.05
CA GLY A 22 4.73 -15.46 -9.30
C GLY A 22 3.21 -15.27 -9.36
N VAL A 23 2.60 -14.59 -8.39
CA VAL A 23 1.16 -14.31 -8.36
C VAL A 23 0.94 -12.80 -8.49
N THR A 24 0.21 -12.40 -9.53
CA THR A 24 -0.27 -11.02 -9.67
C THR A 24 -1.79 -11.01 -9.77
N VAL A 25 -2.42 -10.01 -9.16
CA VAL A 25 -3.86 -9.81 -9.15
C VAL A 25 -4.25 -8.84 -10.26
N GLN A 26 -5.19 -9.27 -11.09
CA GLN A 26 -5.90 -8.42 -12.04
C GLN A 26 -7.19 -7.94 -11.39
N ILE A 27 -7.50 -6.65 -11.53
CA ILE A 27 -8.76 -6.06 -11.05
C ILE A 27 -9.63 -5.80 -12.28
N PRO A 28 -10.65 -6.64 -12.55
CA PRO A 28 -11.53 -6.42 -13.69
C PRO A 28 -12.39 -5.17 -13.43
N ILE A 29 -12.46 -4.28 -14.43
CA ILE A 29 -13.40 -3.16 -14.47
C ILE A 29 -14.34 -3.38 -15.64
N ASP A 30 -15.63 -3.16 -15.40
CA ASP A 30 -16.60 -2.98 -16.46
C ASP A 30 -16.31 -1.68 -17.22
N GLN A 31 -15.86 -1.80 -18.47
CA GLN A 31 -15.47 -0.68 -19.32
C GLN A 31 -16.63 0.25 -19.68
N SER A 32 -17.88 -0.15 -19.46
CA SER A 32 -19.05 0.72 -19.63
C SER A 32 -19.19 1.75 -18.49
N VAL A 33 -18.52 1.51 -17.35
CA VAL A 33 -18.60 2.37 -16.17
C VAL A 33 -17.69 3.58 -16.34
N LYS A 34 -18.26 4.77 -16.12
CA LYS A 34 -17.50 6.03 -16.12
C LYS A 34 -16.57 6.08 -14.89
N PRO A 35 -15.27 6.34 -15.08
CA PRO A 35 -14.35 6.55 -13.97
C PRO A 35 -14.76 7.73 -13.08
N VAL A 36 -14.46 7.61 -11.78
CA VAL A 36 -14.81 8.62 -10.78
C VAL A 36 -13.56 9.18 -10.11
N VAL A 37 -13.41 10.51 -10.21
CA VAL A 37 -12.43 11.29 -9.46
C VAL A 37 -13.15 11.97 -8.31
N GLN A 38 -13.01 11.43 -7.11
CA GLN A 38 -13.61 12.02 -5.92
C GLN A 38 -12.71 13.12 -5.35
N PRO A 39 -13.27 14.26 -4.93
CA PRO A 39 -12.49 15.36 -4.39
C PRO A 39 -11.88 15.01 -3.03
N TYR A 40 -10.65 15.48 -2.81
CA TYR A 40 -9.92 15.33 -1.56
C TYR A 40 -10.73 15.82 -0.34
N ARG A 41 -10.60 15.12 0.79
CA ARG A 41 -11.24 15.45 2.06
C ARG A 41 -10.20 16.00 3.03
N ARG A 42 -10.44 17.19 3.59
CA ARG A 42 -9.55 17.79 4.60
C ARG A 42 -9.44 16.88 5.82
N ILE A 43 -8.21 16.68 6.27
CA ILE A 43 -7.87 15.88 7.43
C ILE A 43 -7.75 16.81 8.64
N PRO A 44 -8.24 16.43 9.83
CA PRO A 44 -7.98 17.19 11.06
C PRO A 44 -6.47 17.37 11.28
N ILE A 45 -6.04 18.59 11.62
CA ILE A 45 -4.62 18.95 11.81
C ILE A 45 -3.88 17.93 12.72
N PRO A 46 -4.42 17.48 13.87
CA PRO A 46 -3.72 16.53 14.73
C PRO A 46 -3.47 15.15 14.11
N LEU A 47 -4.15 14.81 13.02
CA LEU A 47 -3.97 13.54 12.29
C LEU A 47 -3.01 13.67 11.12
N GLU A 48 -2.65 14.87 10.67
CA GLU A 48 -1.81 15.06 9.49
C GLU A 48 -0.43 14.42 9.65
N GLU A 49 0.21 14.61 10.81
CA GLU A 49 1.52 14.01 11.09
C GLU A 49 1.44 12.48 11.13
N LYS A 50 0.39 11.93 11.75
CA LYS A 50 0.16 10.48 11.81
C LYS A 50 -0.06 9.90 10.41
N VAL A 51 -0.81 10.61 9.57
CA VAL A 51 -1.04 10.21 8.17
C VAL A 51 0.27 10.28 7.38
N ALA A 52 1.04 11.37 7.49
CA ALA A 52 2.31 11.52 6.79
C ALA A 52 3.31 10.41 7.19
N LYS A 53 3.42 10.11 8.48
CA LYS A 53 4.23 9.00 8.98
C LYS A 53 3.77 7.67 8.39
N LYS A 54 2.45 7.41 8.37
CA LYS A 54 1.93 6.15 7.82
C LYS A 54 2.16 6.02 6.32
N LEU A 55 2.00 7.09 5.57
CA LEU A 55 2.31 7.11 4.14
C LEU A 55 3.79 6.79 3.92
N LYS A 56 4.69 7.37 4.71
CA LYS A 56 6.12 7.05 4.65
C LYS A 56 6.40 5.58 4.95
N GLU A 57 5.82 5.02 6.00
CA GLU A 57 5.94 3.58 6.32
C GLU A 57 5.47 2.68 5.15
N LEU A 58 4.35 3.04 4.52
CA LEU A 58 3.82 2.27 3.39
C LEU A 58 4.66 2.43 2.12
N LYS A 59 5.24 3.62 1.88
CA LYS A 59 6.20 3.84 0.78
C LYS A 59 7.50 3.07 1.02
N ASP A 60 8.05 3.14 2.23
CA ASP A 60 9.30 2.46 2.61
C ASP A 60 9.15 0.94 2.54
N ALA A 61 7.94 0.42 2.81
CA ALA A 61 7.58 -0.99 2.63
C ALA A 61 7.18 -1.36 1.18
N ASP A 62 7.29 -0.42 0.22
CA ASP A 62 6.98 -0.59 -1.21
C ASP A 62 5.54 -1.07 -1.49
N ILE A 63 4.64 -0.73 -0.57
CA ILE A 63 3.22 -1.08 -0.63
C ILE A 63 2.44 -0.11 -1.53
N ILE A 64 2.77 1.18 -1.44
CA ILE A 64 2.22 2.26 -2.25
C ILE A 64 3.33 2.99 -3.00
N GLU A 65 2.96 3.61 -4.10
CA GLU A 65 3.82 4.53 -4.85
C GLU A 65 3.14 5.89 -5.03
N GLU A 66 3.94 6.93 -5.20
CA GLU A 66 3.48 8.29 -5.48
C GLU A 66 3.14 8.43 -6.96
N VAL A 67 2.10 9.21 -7.26
CA VAL A 67 1.54 9.36 -8.61
C VAL A 67 1.56 10.83 -9.00
N ASN A 68 2.28 11.15 -10.07
CA ASN A 68 2.34 12.51 -10.64
C ASN A 68 1.51 12.65 -11.93
N GLU A 69 1.02 11.54 -12.47
CA GLU A 69 0.20 11.48 -13.68
C GLU A 69 -1.31 11.58 -13.33
N PRO A 70 -2.14 12.10 -14.25
CA PRO A 70 -3.60 12.06 -14.10
C PRO A 70 -4.10 10.62 -13.96
N SER A 71 -4.97 10.37 -12.98
CA SER A 71 -5.64 9.08 -12.79
C SER A 71 -7.15 9.22 -13.03
N PRO A 72 -7.77 8.32 -13.82
CA PRO A 72 -9.21 8.34 -14.05
C PRO A 72 -10.02 7.94 -12.81
N TRP A 73 -9.41 7.18 -11.90
CA TRP A 73 -9.99 6.82 -10.60
C TRP A 73 -9.23 7.52 -9.49
N VAL A 74 -9.92 8.23 -8.61
CA VAL A 74 -9.30 8.81 -7.40
C VAL A 74 -10.27 8.69 -6.24
N SER A 75 -9.85 8.03 -5.17
CA SER A 75 -10.60 7.95 -3.90
C SER A 75 -9.96 8.86 -2.84
N PRO A 76 -10.70 9.57 -1.97
CA PRO A 76 -10.09 10.36 -0.90
C PRO A 76 -9.70 9.47 0.28
N ILE A 77 -8.57 9.74 0.93
CA ILE A 77 -8.22 9.06 2.17
C ILE A 77 -9.12 9.52 3.33
N VAL A 78 -9.53 8.58 4.19
CA VAL A 78 -10.23 8.85 5.45
C VAL A 78 -9.45 8.21 6.60
N PRO A 79 -8.71 9.00 7.40
CA PRO A 79 -7.95 8.45 8.52
C PRO A 79 -8.87 8.09 9.69
N VAL A 80 -8.71 6.88 10.22
CA VAL A 80 -9.43 6.39 11.39
C VAL A 80 -8.41 5.98 12.45
N LEU A 81 -8.54 6.49 13.67
CA LEU A 81 -7.78 6.03 14.82
C LEU A 81 -8.38 4.70 15.28
N LYS A 82 -7.58 3.64 15.27
CA LYS A 82 -8.00 2.32 15.76
C LYS A 82 -6.93 1.76 16.69
N GLU A 83 -7.37 1.17 17.80
CA GLU A 83 -6.52 0.40 18.69
C GLU A 83 -6.07 -0.91 18.04
N SER A 84 -4.92 -1.45 18.46
CA SER A 84 -4.28 -2.59 17.82
C SER A 84 -5.10 -3.88 17.94
N SER A 85 -5.97 -4.14 16.96
CA SER A 85 -6.59 -5.45 16.75
C SER A 85 -5.72 -6.31 15.85
N LEU A 86 -5.63 -7.62 16.11
CA LEU A 86 -4.93 -8.62 15.28
C LEU A 86 -5.12 -8.34 13.78
N ALA A 87 -4.03 -8.08 13.07
CA ALA A 87 -4.06 -7.36 11.80
C ALA A 87 -4.21 -8.27 10.57
N ILE A 88 -5.34 -8.99 10.47
CA ILE A 88 -5.72 -9.71 9.24
C ILE A 88 -5.85 -8.73 8.04
N LYS A 89 -6.09 -7.44 8.32
CA LYS A 89 -6.19 -6.37 7.31
C LYS A 89 -4.93 -6.17 6.47
N HIS A 90 -3.76 -6.57 6.96
CA HIS A 90 -2.51 -6.45 6.22
C HIS A 90 -2.19 -7.67 5.35
N ALA A 91 -3.02 -8.74 5.39
CA ALA A 91 -2.77 -9.95 4.61
C ALA A 91 -2.77 -9.69 3.09
N PHE A 92 -3.61 -8.76 2.60
CA PHE A 92 -3.64 -8.39 1.18
C PHE A 92 -2.38 -7.66 0.69
N HIS A 93 -1.47 -7.29 1.60
CA HIS A 93 -0.24 -6.61 1.24
C HIS A 93 0.78 -7.56 0.56
N GLN A 94 0.58 -8.88 0.66
CA GLN A 94 1.46 -9.92 0.09
C GLN A 94 1.20 -10.20 -1.40
N LEU A 95 0.10 -9.68 -1.95
CA LEU A 95 -0.37 -9.93 -3.32
C LEU A 95 -0.07 -8.73 -4.22
N GLU A 96 0.78 -8.92 -5.23
CA GLU A 96 1.10 -7.88 -6.21
C GLU A 96 -0.09 -7.55 -7.10
N ILE A 97 -0.35 -6.26 -7.33
CA ILE A 97 -1.33 -5.81 -8.32
C ILE A 97 -0.61 -5.65 -9.66
N HIS A 98 -1.18 -6.25 -10.70
CA HIS A 98 -0.68 -6.10 -12.07
C HIS A 98 -0.58 -4.61 -12.43
N LYS A 99 0.52 -4.21 -13.08
CA LYS A 99 0.85 -2.80 -13.35
C LYS A 99 -0.31 -2.06 -14.03
N ASP A 100 -0.96 -2.72 -14.99
CA ASP A 100 -2.06 -2.16 -15.76
C ASP A 100 -3.33 -1.92 -14.93
N CYS A 101 -3.44 -2.48 -13.72
CA CYS A 101 -4.60 -2.29 -12.85
C CYS A 101 -4.34 -1.32 -11.68
N ARG A 102 -3.10 -0.88 -11.45
CA ARG A 102 -2.76 -0.08 -10.26
C ARG A 102 -3.48 1.26 -10.22
N TYR A 103 -3.70 1.87 -11.39
CA TYR A 103 -4.34 3.18 -11.53
C TYR A 103 -5.73 3.24 -10.87
N ILE A 104 -6.43 2.11 -10.80
CA ILE A 104 -7.76 1.97 -10.21
C ILE A 104 -7.74 2.26 -8.71
N THR A 105 -6.60 2.00 -8.07
CA THR A 105 -6.43 2.11 -6.62
C THR A 105 -5.85 3.46 -6.18
N THR A 106 -5.81 4.44 -7.09
CA THR A 106 -5.26 5.76 -6.78
C THR A 106 -6.14 6.47 -5.74
N PHE A 107 -5.48 7.07 -4.75
CA PHE A 107 -6.12 7.81 -3.69
C PHE A 107 -5.43 9.15 -3.42
N SER A 108 -6.21 10.15 -3.03
CA SER A 108 -5.75 11.49 -2.71
C SER A 108 -5.51 11.67 -1.22
N THR A 109 -4.45 12.42 -0.90
CA THR A 109 -4.05 12.79 0.46
C THR A 109 -3.60 14.25 0.51
N SER A 110 -3.36 14.79 1.71
CA SER A 110 -2.73 16.12 1.86
C SER A 110 -1.29 16.18 1.35
N LYS A 111 -0.67 15.04 1.01
CA LYS A 111 0.70 14.94 0.49
C LYS A 111 0.76 14.60 -1.00
N GLY A 112 -0.37 14.63 -1.71
CA GLY A 112 -0.47 14.27 -3.12
C GLY A 112 -1.24 12.98 -3.37
N LEU A 113 -1.09 12.44 -4.59
CA LEU A 113 -1.72 11.21 -5.03
C LEU A 113 -0.79 10.02 -4.80
N PHE A 114 -1.38 8.91 -4.37
CA PHE A 114 -0.70 7.64 -4.19
C PHE A 114 -1.55 6.53 -4.78
N ARG A 115 -0.95 5.42 -5.19
CA ARG A 115 -1.70 4.22 -5.58
C ARG A 115 -1.08 2.98 -4.98
N TYR A 116 -1.88 1.92 -4.87
CA TYR A 116 -1.38 0.65 -4.39
C TYR A 116 -0.60 -0.07 -5.49
N LYS A 117 0.58 -0.52 -5.12
CA LYS A 117 1.40 -1.47 -5.87
C LYS A 117 1.17 -2.90 -5.37
N ARG A 118 1.20 -3.00 -4.03
CA ARG A 118 1.33 -4.22 -3.23
C ARG A 118 2.47 -5.14 -3.68
N GLN A 119 3.63 -4.48 -3.89
CA GLN A 119 4.98 -5.03 -4.02
C GLN A 119 5.28 -5.88 -5.25
#